data_AF-A0A0T1W3P8-F1
#
_entry.id   AF-A0A0T1W3P8-F1
#
_cell.length_a   1.000
_cell.length_b   1.000
_cell.length_c   1.000
_cell.angle_alpha   90.00
_cell.angle_beta   90.00
_cell.angle_gamma   90.00
#
_symmetry.space_group_name_H-M   'P 1'
#
loop_
_entity.id
_entity.type
_entity.pdbx_description
1 polymer ?
#
loop_
_entity_poly.entity_id
_entity_poly.type
_entity_poly.pdbx_seq_one_letter_code
_entity_poly.pdbx_strand_id
1 'polypeptide(L)'
;MCTAEYASFIESTTKPGHFVSVAADDKTGKPLDSGPAAGVYVKRLDFTQHDPAVGLTPPQPPSTPQIGPAPAPSGDVFGNWFVTASSVKFWGPVGQPDQPLFPTPELQQRCADSMPQNEAERTEMMTGYKDAPPPHGDAIPGWPAESK
;
A
#
# COMPACT_ATOMS: atom_id res chain seq x y z
N MET A 1 -3.36 0.74 -7.60
CA MET A 1 -2.67 -0.40 -6.97
C MET A 1 -3.60 -1.04 -5.95
N CYS A 2 -3.67 -2.36 -5.92
CA CYS A 2 -4.39 -3.13 -4.90
C CYS A 2 -3.34 -3.78 -3.98
N THR A 3 -3.47 -3.64 -2.67
CA THR A 3 -2.53 -4.22 -1.69
C THR A 3 -3.23 -5.22 -0.77
N ALA A 4 -2.52 -6.32 -0.49
CA ALA A 4 -2.96 -7.42 0.36
C ALA A 4 -2.62 -7.15 1.84
N GLU A 5 -3.33 -6.21 2.47
CA GLU A 5 -3.10 -5.86 3.87
C GLU A 5 -3.45 -7.00 4.84
N TYR A 6 -4.37 -7.90 4.47
CA TYR A 6 -4.67 -9.13 5.23
C TYR A 6 -3.44 -10.02 5.47
N ALA A 7 -2.39 -9.92 4.65
CA ALA A 7 -1.16 -10.68 4.77
C ALA A 7 -0.02 -9.90 5.44
N SER A 8 -0.26 -8.66 5.87
CA SER A 8 0.74 -7.81 6.53
C SER A 8 0.46 -7.75 8.03
N PHE A 9 1.49 -7.95 8.85
CA PHE A 9 1.37 -8.08 10.31
C PHE A 9 2.35 -7.16 11.02
N ILE A 10 1.91 -6.60 12.13
CA ILE A 10 2.70 -5.77 13.03
C ILE A 10 2.62 -6.33 14.45
N GLU A 11 3.60 -6.00 15.29
CA GLU A 11 3.52 -6.34 16.71
C GLU A 11 2.34 -5.60 17.36
N SER A 12 1.55 -6.33 18.15
CA SER A 12 0.37 -5.80 18.82
C SER A 12 0.77 -4.88 19.97
N THR A 13 0.15 -3.70 20.02
CA THR A 13 0.36 -2.76 21.14
C THR A 13 -0.45 -3.16 22.37
N THR A 14 -1.52 -3.96 22.20
CA THR A 14 -2.37 -4.42 23.29
C THR A 14 -2.03 -5.81 23.81
N LYS A 15 -1.33 -6.63 23.00
CA LYS A 15 -0.81 -7.94 23.36
C LYS A 15 0.68 -8.06 22.97
N PRO A 16 1.59 -7.48 23.79
CA PRO A 16 3.02 -7.54 23.52
C PRO A 16 3.53 -8.96 23.24
N GLY A 17 4.46 -9.09 22.30
CA GLY A 17 5.00 -10.39 21.86
C GLY A 17 4.08 -11.19 20.92
N HIS A 18 2.91 -10.67 20.55
CA HIS A 18 2.06 -11.25 19.52
C HIS A 18 1.90 -10.27 18.36
N PHE A 19 1.54 -10.81 17.19
CA PHE A 19 1.35 -10.06 15.95
C PHE A 19 -0.12 -10.02 15.56
N VAL A 20 -0.56 -8.88 15.03
CA VAL A 20 -1.91 -8.68 14.51
C VAL A 20 -1.81 -8.19 13.07
N SER A 21 -2.79 -8.55 12.23
CA SER A 21 -2.83 -8.03 10.86
C SER A 21 -3.08 -6.52 10.89
N VAL A 22 -2.43 -5.78 10.00
CA VAL A 22 -2.71 -4.33 9.82
C VAL A 22 -4.14 -4.05 9.34
N ALA A 23 -4.82 -5.07 8.81
CA ALA A 23 -6.23 -5.04 8.43
C ALA A 23 -7.19 -5.45 9.56
N ALA A 24 -6.69 -5.61 10.79
CA ALA A 24 -7.48 -5.96 11.96
C ALA A 24 -7.31 -4.91 13.08
N ASP A 25 -8.34 -4.76 13.91
CA ASP A 25 -8.31 -3.90 15.09
C ASP A 25 -7.40 -4.52 16.16
N ASP A 26 -6.37 -3.78 16.58
CA ASP A 26 -5.35 -4.25 17.53
C ASP A 26 -5.89 -4.54 18.93
N LYS A 27 -7.10 -4.07 19.30
CA LYS A 27 -7.70 -4.37 20.61
C LYS A 27 -8.48 -5.69 20.59
N THR A 28 -9.14 -5.97 19.47
CA THR A 28 -10.08 -7.09 19.34
C THR A 28 -9.53 -8.25 18.51
N GLY A 29 -8.50 -8.00 17.70
CA GLY A 29 -7.99 -8.94 16.69
C GLY A 29 -9.01 -9.25 15.60
N LYS A 30 -10.03 -8.41 15.42
CA LYS A 30 -11.08 -8.61 14.41
C LYS A 30 -10.79 -7.81 13.14
N PRO A 31 -11.13 -8.33 11.95
CA PRO A 31 -11.22 -7.58 10.71
C PRO A 31 -11.78 -6.16 10.87
N LEU A 32 -11.11 -5.17 10.29
CA LEU A 32 -11.61 -3.79 10.19
C LEU A 32 -12.77 -3.67 9.19
N ASP A 33 -12.71 -4.46 8.12
CA ASP A 33 -13.67 -4.47 7.02
C ASP A 33 -14.11 -5.90 6.69
N SER A 34 -15.26 -6.02 6.02
CA SER A 34 -15.81 -7.29 5.51
C SER A 34 -16.07 -7.21 4.00
N GLY A 35 -16.48 -8.31 3.36
CA GLY A 35 -16.83 -8.29 1.95
C GLY A 35 -15.61 -8.13 1.04
N PRO A 36 -15.80 -7.48 -0.12
CA PRO A 36 -14.70 -7.16 -1.04
C PRO A 36 -13.58 -6.33 -0.39
N ALA A 37 -13.89 -5.55 0.65
CA ALA A 37 -12.93 -4.73 1.38
C ALA A 37 -12.04 -5.50 2.38
N ALA A 38 -12.41 -6.73 2.76
CA ALA A 38 -11.74 -7.51 3.81
C ALA A 38 -10.20 -7.62 3.61
N GLY A 39 -9.45 -6.72 4.26
CA GLY A 39 -7.99 -6.60 4.16
C GLY A 39 -7.44 -6.28 2.76
N VAL A 40 -8.27 -5.78 1.84
CA VAL A 40 -7.83 -5.32 0.52
C VAL A 40 -7.88 -3.81 0.48
N TYR A 41 -6.71 -3.19 0.38
CA TYR A 41 -6.59 -1.75 0.34
C TYR A 41 -6.29 -1.27 -1.08
N VAL A 42 -7.00 -0.23 -1.53
CA VAL A 42 -6.81 0.34 -2.86
C VAL A 42 -6.09 1.67 -2.73
N LYS A 43 -4.97 1.80 -3.44
CA LYS A 43 -4.21 3.05 -3.55
C LYS A 43 -4.25 3.57 -4.98
N ARG A 44 -4.52 4.86 -5.14
CA ARG A 44 -4.28 5.61 -6.37
C ARG A 44 -3.20 6.64 -6.13
N LEU A 45 -2.26 6.69 -7.07
CA LEU A 45 -1.18 7.66 -7.17
C LEU A 45 -1.18 8.16 -8.61
N ASP A 46 -1.21 9.47 -8.79
CA ASP A 46 -1.05 10.08 -10.10
C ASP A 46 0.33 10.74 -10.17
N PHE A 47 1.02 10.54 -11.29
CA PHE A 47 2.36 11.05 -11.53
C PHE A 47 2.38 11.89 -12.81
N THR A 48 3.24 12.91 -12.85
CA THR A 48 3.49 13.69 -14.07
C THR A 48 4.94 14.16 -14.10
N GLN A 49 5.44 14.41 -15.31
CA GLN A 49 6.75 15.03 -15.55
C GLN A 49 6.65 16.53 -15.80
N HIS A 50 5.44 17.08 -15.84
CA HIS A 50 5.15 18.45 -16.26
C HIS A 50 4.64 19.33 -15.11
N ASP A 51 4.76 18.88 -13.86
CA ASP A 51 4.35 19.69 -12.71
C ASP A 51 5.34 20.86 -12.52
N PRO A 52 4.90 22.11 -12.29
CA PRO A 52 5.80 23.23 -12.03
C PRO A 52 6.79 22.99 -10.88
N ALA A 53 6.44 22.15 -9.89
CA ALA A 53 7.32 21.77 -8.77
C ALA A 53 8.53 20.94 -9.20
N VAL A 54 8.51 20.33 -10.39
CA VAL A 54 9.65 19.60 -10.98
C VAL A 54 10.82 20.54 -11.31
N GLY A 55 10.56 21.84 -11.50
CA GLY A 55 11.57 22.84 -11.79
C GLY A 55 11.99 22.90 -13.27
N LEU A 56 12.86 23.85 -13.61
CA LEU A 56 13.23 24.17 -15.00
C LEU A 56 14.30 23.24 -15.59
N THR A 57 15.05 22.53 -14.75
CA THR A 57 16.15 21.62 -15.16
C THR A 57 16.08 20.31 -14.37
N PRO A 58 15.01 19.53 -14.53
CA PRO A 58 14.83 18.34 -13.72
C PRO A 58 15.75 17.20 -14.14
N PRO A 59 16.16 16.33 -13.20
CA PRO A 59 16.87 15.09 -13.51
C PRO A 59 16.03 14.21 -14.44
N GLN A 60 16.69 13.50 -15.34
CA GLN A 60 15.99 12.61 -16.27
C GLN A 60 15.36 11.43 -15.51
N PRO A 61 14.20 10.93 -15.96
CA PRO A 61 13.61 9.74 -15.38
C PRO A 61 14.53 8.52 -15.58
N PRO A 62 14.52 7.55 -14.66
CA PRO A 62 15.24 6.29 -14.84
C PRO A 62 14.82 5.59 -16.13
N SER A 63 15.79 5.25 -16.98
CA SER A 63 15.55 4.58 -18.28
C SER A 63 15.65 3.05 -18.22
N THR A 64 16.07 2.49 -17.08
CA THR A 64 16.21 1.05 -16.84
C THR A 64 15.55 0.65 -15.52
N PRO A 65 15.05 -0.60 -15.39
CA PRO A 65 14.54 -1.10 -14.11
C PRO A 65 15.54 -0.90 -12.98
N GLN A 66 15.05 -0.33 -11.87
CA GLN A 66 15.83 -0.08 -10.67
C GLN A 66 15.71 -1.27 -9.72
N ILE A 67 16.85 -1.86 -9.35
CA ILE A 67 16.95 -3.09 -8.57
C ILE A 67 18.19 -2.95 -7.67
N GLY A 68 18.04 -3.20 -6.37
CA GLY A 68 19.15 -3.21 -5.42
C GLY A 68 18.80 -3.81 -4.07
N PRO A 69 19.73 -3.81 -3.11
CA PRO A 69 19.51 -4.43 -1.79
C PRO A 69 18.86 -3.48 -0.77
N ALA A 70 18.69 -2.19 -1.08
CA ALA A 70 18.25 -1.22 -0.09
C ALA A 70 16.76 -1.39 0.23
N PRO A 71 16.36 -1.45 1.52
CA PRO A 71 14.95 -1.63 1.90
C PRO A 71 14.10 -0.39 1.57
N ALA A 72 14.74 0.76 1.38
CA ALA A 72 14.13 2.04 1.00
C ALA A 72 15.12 2.82 0.11
N PRO A 73 14.64 3.72 -0.76
CA PRO A 73 15.53 4.55 -1.57
C PRO A 73 16.30 5.53 -0.67
N SER A 74 17.62 5.62 -0.88
CA SER A 74 18.52 6.55 -0.18
C SER A 74 18.64 7.91 -0.88
N GLY A 75 18.12 8.02 -2.11
CA GLY A 75 18.15 9.21 -2.95
C GLY A 75 16.97 9.25 -3.92
N ASP A 76 17.02 10.17 -4.89
CA ASP A 76 15.99 10.27 -5.92
C ASP A 76 16.02 9.05 -6.85
N VAL A 77 14.88 8.36 -6.93
CA VAL A 77 14.63 7.17 -7.76
C VAL A 77 13.48 7.39 -8.74
N PHE A 78 12.97 8.63 -8.84
CA PHE A 78 11.85 9.00 -9.70
C PHE A 78 12.29 10.01 -10.77
N GLY A 79 13.39 10.73 -10.57
CA GLY A 79 13.85 11.75 -11.51
C GLY A 79 12.83 12.87 -11.61
N ASN A 80 12.43 13.22 -12.84
CA ASN A 80 11.42 14.25 -13.07
C ASN A 80 9.96 13.80 -12.80
N TRP A 81 9.72 12.56 -12.36
CA TRP A 81 8.36 12.12 -12.02
C TRP A 81 7.95 12.69 -10.65
N PHE A 82 6.87 13.48 -10.64
CA PHE A 82 6.32 14.09 -9.44
C PHE A 82 4.94 13.51 -9.09
N VAL A 83 4.71 13.20 -7.81
CA VAL A 83 3.41 12.75 -7.30
C VAL A 83 2.50 13.95 -7.09
N THR A 84 1.42 14.03 -7.85
CA THR A 84 0.48 15.17 -7.78
C THR A 84 -0.76 14.89 -6.96
N ALA A 85 -1.07 13.62 -6.69
CA ALA A 85 -2.18 13.23 -5.83
C ALA A 85 -2.01 11.82 -5.27
N SER A 86 -2.51 11.60 -4.06
CA SER A 86 -2.59 10.29 -3.40
C SER A 86 -3.94 10.10 -2.71
N SER A 87 -4.50 8.90 -2.77
CA SER A 87 -5.76 8.57 -2.09
C SER A 87 -5.52 8.02 -0.67
N VAL A 88 -6.22 8.54 0.34
CA VAL A 88 -6.27 7.96 1.70
C VAL A 88 -7.69 7.67 2.23
N LYS A 89 -8.74 7.92 1.41
CA LYS A 89 -10.18 7.58 1.59
C LYS A 89 -11.08 8.37 0.61
N PHE A 90 -10.54 9.46 0.09
CA PHE A 90 -11.17 10.30 -0.93
C PHE A 90 -10.17 10.57 -2.06
N TRP A 91 -10.67 11.01 -3.21
CA TRP A 91 -9.86 11.39 -4.35
C TRP A 91 -10.09 12.85 -4.74
N GLY A 92 -9.03 13.65 -4.73
CA GLY A 92 -9.04 15.05 -5.17
C GLY A 92 -8.31 16.00 -4.20
N PRO A 93 -8.35 17.33 -4.47
CA PRO A 93 -7.70 18.35 -3.65
C PRO A 93 -8.28 18.44 -2.23
N VAL A 94 -7.43 18.39 -1.20
CA VAL A 94 -7.81 18.51 0.22
C VAL A 94 -8.75 19.71 0.45
N GLY A 95 -9.90 19.49 1.09
CA GLY A 95 -10.85 20.55 1.47
C GLY A 95 -12.06 20.75 0.55
N GLN A 96 -12.24 19.91 -0.48
CA GLN A 96 -13.44 19.92 -1.33
C GLN A 96 -14.51 18.96 -0.76
N PRO A 97 -15.74 19.41 -0.46
CA PRO A 97 -16.78 18.60 0.17
C PRO A 97 -17.39 17.54 -0.76
N ASP A 98 -17.30 17.74 -2.09
CA ASP A 98 -17.94 16.88 -3.09
C ASP A 98 -16.97 15.86 -3.72
N GLN A 99 -15.97 15.40 -2.97
CA GLN A 99 -15.05 14.40 -3.51
C GLN A 99 -15.74 13.04 -3.65
N PRO A 100 -15.64 12.39 -4.82
CA PRO A 100 -16.14 11.03 -4.96
C PRO A 100 -15.43 10.12 -3.98
N LEU A 101 -16.20 9.22 -3.36
CA LEU A 101 -15.67 8.16 -2.51
C LEU A 101 -14.63 7.36 -3.28
N PHE A 102 -13.50 7.10 -2.63
CA PHE A 102 -12.45 6.26 -3.19
C PHE A 102 -12.05 5.17 -2.20
N PRO A 103 -11.94 3.91 -2.66
CA PRO A 103 -12.25 3.41 -4.01
C PRO A 103 -13.76 3.35 -4.29
N THR A 104 -14.15 3.31 -5.57
CA THR A 104 -15.55 2.97 -5.91
C THR A 104 -15.81 1.49 -5.59
N PRO A 105 -17.07 1.08 -5.35
CA PRO A 105 -17.40 -0.33 -5.10
C PRO A 105 -16.92 -1.28 -6.20
N GLU A 106 -17.00 -0.87 -7.47
CA GLU A 106 -16.55 -1.67 -8.61
C GLU A 106 -15.02 -1.83 -8.62
N LEU A 107 -14.30 -0.76 -8.28
CA LEU A 107 -12.85 -0.81 -8.15
C LEU A 107 -12.41 -1.70 -6.98
N GLN A 108 -13.12 -1.61 -5.86
CA GLN A 108 -12.88 -2.47 -4.70
C GLN A 108 -13.11 -3.94 -5.06
N GLN A 109 -14.23 -4.25 -5.73
CA GLN A 109 -14.53 -5.61 -6.18
C GLN A 109 -13.44 -6.15 -7.11
N ARG A 110 -13.05 -5.37 -8.12
CA ARG A 110 -11.98 -5.78 -9.04
C ARG A 110 -10.66 -6.06 -8.31
N CYS A 111 -10.32 -5.26 -7.30
CA CYS A 111 -9.14 -5.51 -6.48
C CYS A 111 -9.28 -6.78 -5.65
N ALA A 112 -10.46 -7.04 -5.06
CA ALA A 112 -10.75 -8.25 -4.32
C ALA A 112 -10.63 -9.50 -5.22
N ASP A 113 -11.19 -9.46 -6.42
CA ASP A 113 -11.15 -10.55 -7.41
C ASP A 113 -9.73 -10.82 -7.95
N SER A 114 -8.83 -9.83 -7.84
CA SER A 114 -7.43 -9.96 -8.25
C SER A 114 -6.54 -10.52 -7.14
N MET A 115 -7.04 -10.70 -5.92
CA MET A 115 -6.27 -11.30 -4.84
C MET A 115 -6.13 -12.82 -5.04
N PRO A 116 -5.02 -13.42 -4.60
CA PRO A 116 -4.87 -14.87 -4.64
C PRO A 116 -5.86 -15.61 -3.73
N GLN A 117 -6.27 -14.97 -2.62
CA GLN A 117 -7.20 -15.51 -1.62
C GLN A 117 -8.61 -14.93 -1.78
N ASN A 118 -9.62 -15.77 -1.57
CA ASN A 118 -11.02 -15.34 -1.49
C ASN A 118 -11.31 -14.60 -0.17
N GLU A 119 -12.52 -14.05 -0.02
CA GLU A 119 -12.89 -13.28 1.19
C GLU A 119 -12.78 -14.08 2.50
N ALA A 120 -13.24 -15.33 2.51
CA ALA A 120 -13.22 -16.15 3.72
C ALA A 120 -11.78 -16.46 4.15
N GLU A 121 -10.92 -16.80 3.19
CA GLU A 121 -9.49 -17.04 3.41
C GLU A 121 -8.78 -15.78 3.92
N ARG A 122 -9.03 -14.62 3.28
CA ARG A 122 -8.49 -13.33 3.74
C ARG A 122 -8.91 -13.04 5.17
N THR A 123 -10.19 -13.24 5.48
CA THR A 123 -10.77 -13.01 6.81
C THR A 123 -10.15 -13.92 7.86
N GLU A 124 -9.95 -15.20 7.55
CA GLU A 124 -9.30 -16.16 8.43
C GLU A 124 -7.85 -15.78 8.72
N MET A 125 -7.10 -15.40 7.67
CA MET A 125 -5.70 -14.98 7.82
C MET A 125 -5.55 -13.82 8.79
N MET A 126 -6.36 -12.78 8.63
CA MET A 126 -6.26 -11.55 9.40
C MET A 126 -6.91 -11.62 10.79
N THR A 127 -7.70 -12.65 11.08
CA THR A 127 -8.37 -12.79 12.38
C THR A 127 -7.42 -13.31 13.47
N GLY A 128 -7.50 -12.68 14.63
CA GLY A 128 -6.81 -13.05 15.84
C GLY A 128 -5.37 -12.56 15.90
N TYR A 129 -4.68 -13.03 16.95
CA TYR A 129 -3.27 -12.73 17.20
C TYR A 129 -2.44 -13.95 16.83
N LYS A 130 -1.24 -13.72 16.29
CA LYS A 130 -0.29 -14.76 15.90
C LYS A 130 0.96 -14.68 16.76
N ASP A 131 1.54 -15.82 17.11
CA ASP A 131 2.79 -15.86 17.89
C ASP A 131 4.01 -15.41 17.05
N ALA A 132 3.92 -15.55 15.73
CA ALA A 132 4.89 -15.06 14.76
C ALA A 132 4.15 -14.45 13.55
N PRO A 133 4.73 -13.45 12.87
CA PRO A 133 4.17 -12.97 11.62
C PRO A 133 4.18 -14.10 10.57
N PRO A 134 3.21 -14.16 9.64
CA PRO A 134 3.24 -15.13 8.57
C PRO A 134 4.55 -15.06 7.77
N PRO A 135 5.03 -16.21 7.27
CA PRO A 135 6.19 -16.23 6.40
C PRO A 135 5.92 -15.35 5.18
N HIS A 136 6.77 -14.37 4.99
CA HIS A 136 6.87 -13.61 3.76
C HIS A 136 7.91 -14.29 2.88
N GLY A 137 7.70 -14.27 1.56
CA GLY A 137 8.70 -14.75 0.61
C GLY A 137 9.97 -13.89 0.65
N ASP A 138 10.89 -14.18 -0.27
CA ASP A 138 12.08 -13.35 -0.43
C ASP A 138 11.66 -11.88 -0.66
N ALA A 139 12.41 -10.96 -0.05
CA ALA A 139 12.25 -9.55 -0.35
C ALA A 139 12.41 -9.37 -1.87
N ILE A 140 11.37 -8.87 -2.54
CA ILE A 140 11.45 -8.42 -3.93
C ILE A 140 12.60 -7.40 -3.98
N PRO A 141 13.45 -7.41 -5.04
CA PRO A 141 14.59 -6.52 -5.13
C PRO A 141 14.23 -5.12 -4.69
N GLY A 142 14.92 -4.68 -3.65
CA GLY A 142 14.78 -3.36 -3.08
C GLY A 142 15.34 -2.29 -4.02
N TRP A 143 15.59 -1.13 -3.45
CA TRP A 143 16.03 0.04 -4.17
C TRP A 143 17.54 -0.01 -4.42
N PRO A 144 18.04 0.68 -5.46
CA PRO A 144 19.46 0.95 -5.60
C PRO A 144 20.03 1.60 -4.33
N ALA A 145 21.26 1.23 -3.94
CA ALA A 145 21.93 1.83 -2.78
C ALA A 145 22.31 3.30 -3.02
N GLU A 146 22.47 3.69 -4.28
CA GLU A 146 22.78 5.04 -4.74
C GLU A 146 21.96 5.32 -6.02
N SER A 147 21.57 6.59 -6.24
CA SER A 147 21.02 7.03 -7.52
C SER A 147 22.09 6.91 -8.61
N LYS A 148 21.75 6.31 -9.75
CA LYS A 148 22.66 6.22 -10.92
C LYS A 148 22.74 7.55 -11.67
#